data_AF-A0A917WW51-F1
#
_entry.id   AF-A0A917WW51-F1
#
_cell.length_a   1.000
_cell.length_b   1.000
_cell.length_c   1.000
_cell.angle_alpha   90.00
_cell.angle_beta   90.00
_cell.angle_gamma   90.00
#
_symmetry.space_group_name_H-M   'P 1'
#
loop_
_entity.id
_entity.type
_entity.pdbx_description
1 polymer ?
#
loop_
_entity_poly.entity_id
_entity_poly.type
_entity_poly.pdbx_seq_one_letter_code
_entity_poly.pdbx_strand_id
1 'polypeptide(L)'
;MTKKWHFAFILFFITTLLVGCNGETESDNSAEVNQKENVESEENELLYVNEAYGISIAQNADWTFESEVVSANLNVVLSHNKLEAIISTVSADRTFEEIKQELKSGAGDVEVISEEGHTLSYKSKLKNAVRTDVYFKEHNDSKNLIIIFMSPNSEYEQAKPNIKSLLNHIN
;
A
#
# COMPACT_ATOMS: atom_id res chain seq x y z
N MET A 1 -39.46 -12.91 -33.07
CA MET A 1 -38.74 -13.72 -34.07
C MET A 1 -37.25 -13.55 -33.80
N THR A 2 -36.63 -14.38 -32.95
CA THR A 2 -35.89 -15.62 -33.30
C THR A 2 -34.90 -15.40 -34.46
N LYS A 3 -33.58 -15.54 -34.25
CA LYS A 3 -32.91 -16.83 -34.10
C LYS A 3 -31.51 -16.69 -33.49
N LYS A 4 -31.19 -17.65 -32.62
CA LYS A 4 -29.87 -18.03 -32.13
C LYS A 4 -29.03 -18.62 -33.26
N TRP A 5 -27.70 -18.54 -33.20
CA TRP A 5 -26.87 -19.64 -33.70
C TRP A 5 -25.63 -19.85 -32.83
N HIS A 6 -25.44 -21.12 -32.48
CA HIS A 6 -24.42 -21.66 -31.60
C HIS A 6 -23.13 -21.90 -32.40
N PHE A 7 -21.97 -21.60 -31.80
CA PHE A 7 -20.75 -22.35 -32.10
C PHE A 7 -20.28 -23.02 -30.82
N ALA A 8 -20.58 -24.31 -30.74
CA ALA A 8 -19.97 -25.26 -29.83
C ALA A 8 -18.72 -25.86 -30.49
N PHE A 9 -17.95 -26.60 -29.68
CA PHE A 9 -16.76 -27.39 -29.98
C PHE A 9 -15.43 -26.64 -29.96
N ILE A 10 -14.61 -26.91 -28.92
CA ILE A 10 -13.48 -27.83 -29.06
C ILE A 10 -13.23 -28.50 -27.71
N LEU A 11 -13.50 -29.80 -27.72
CA LEU A 11 -13.08 -30.83 -26.79
C LEU A 11 -11.56 -31.00 -26.97
N PHE A 12 -10.75 -30.80 -25.92
CA PHE A 12 -9.41 -31.40 -25.90
C PHE A 12 -9.23 -32.24 -24.65
N PHE A 13 -8.98 -33.50 -24.96
CA PHE A 13 -8.93 -34.68 -24.14
C PHE A 13 -7.45 -34.93 -23.87
N ILE A 14 -6.98 -34.75 -22.63
CA ILE A 14 -5.68 -35.28 -22.22
C ILE A 14 -5.84 -35.88 -20.83
N THR A 15 -6.30 -37.12 -20.81
CA THR A 15 -6.07 -38.06 -19.72
C THR A 15 -4.81 -38.85 -20.04
N THR A 16 -3.66 -38.47 -19.47
CA THR A 16 -2.48 -39.32 -19.47
C THR A 16 -2.46 -40.17 -18.21
N LEU A 17 -2.62 -41.47 -18.47
CA LEU A 17 -2.45 -42.60 -17.58
C LEU A 17 -1.04 -42.60 -16.97
N LEU A 18 -0.96 -42.71 -15.64
CA LEU A 18 0.21 -43.22 -14.94
C LEU A 18 -0.17 -44.58 -14.34
N VAL A 19 0.05 -45.63 -15.14
CA VAL A 19 0.17 -47.01 -14.64
C VAL A 19 1.63 -47.20 -14.23
N GLY A 20 1.83 -47.73 -13.03
CA GLY A 20 3.14 -47.88 -12.41
C GLY A 20 3.99 -49.05 -12.91
N CYS A 21 5.22 -49.08 -12.39
CA CYS A 21 6.10 -50.23 -12.20
C CYS A 21 7.01 -49.86 -11.02
N ASN A 22 6.85 -50.43 -9.82
CA ASN A 22 7.13 -51.79 -9.33
C ASN A 22 8.62 -52.03 -9.00
N GLY A 23 8.88 -52.39 -7.73
CA GLY A 23 10.18 -52.75 -7.19
C GLY A 23 10.13 -52.84 -5.66
N GLU A 24 9.75 -54.01 -5.15
CA GLU A 24 9.64 -54.41 -3.74
C GLU A 24 10.93 -54.15 -2.92
N THR A 25 10.82 -53.83 -1.63
CA THR A 25 11.10 -54.75 -0.48
C THR A 25 10.82 -54.02 0.85
N GLU A 26 10.18 -54.72 1.80
CA GLU A 26 9.82 -54.33 3.17
C GLU A 26 11.00 -53.84 4.04
N SER A 27 10.75 -52.83 4.90
CA SER A 27 11.16 -52.86 6.31
C SER A 27 10.48 -51.75 7.14
N ASP A 28 10.28 -52.05 8.42
CA ASP A 28 9.43 -51.42 9.42
C ASP A 28 9.73 -49.95 9.81
N ASN A 29 8.66 -49.29 10.29
CA ASN A 29 8.61 -48.25 11.33
C ASN A 29 9.55 -47.04 11.25
N SER A 30 9.00 -45.89 10.83
CA SER A 30 8.88 -44.71 11.70
C SER A 30 8.11 -43.60 11.00
N ALA A 31 7.11 -43.07 11.69
CA ALA A 31 6.49 -41.80 11.35
C ALA A 31 7.52 -40.68 11.49
N GLU A 32 7.94 -40.10 10.37
CA GLU A 32 8.51 -38.77 10.34
C GLU A 32 8.01 -38.07 9.08
N VAL A 33 6.88 -37.35 9.26
CA VAL A 33 6.35 -36.41 8.29
C VAL A 33 7.35 -35.26 8.21
N ASN A 34 8.37 -35.40 7.37
CA ASN A 34 9.11 -34.26 6.84
C ASN A 34 8.30 -33.67 5.69
N GLN A 35 7.21 -32.99 6.06
CA GLN A 35 6.70 -31.89 5.25
C GLN A 35 7.82 -30.84 5.25
N LYS A 36 8.64 -30.86 4.20
CA LYS A 36 9.30 -29.65 3.74
C LYS A 36 8.18 -28.66 3.42
N GLU A 37 7.87 -27.83 4.40
CA GLU A 37 7.25 -26.54 4.22
C GLU A 37 8.08 -25.83 3.15
N ASN A 38 7.56 -25.88 1.93
CA ASN A 38 7.91 -24.92 0.91
C ASN A 38 7.37 -23.58 1.43
N VAL A 39 8.18 -22.90 2.25
CA VAL A 39 8.01 -21.47 2.48
C VAL A 39 8.37 -20.82 1.15
N GLU A 40 7.40 -20.86 0.24
CA GLU A 40 7.30 -19.98 -0.89
C GLU A 40 7.24 -18.59 -0.25
N SER A 41 8.40 -17.92 -0.18
CA SER A 41 8.41 -16.52 0.18
C SER A 41 7.57 -15.85 -0.89
N GLU A 42 6.36 -15.44 -0.53
CA GLU A 42 5.65 -14.42 -1.27
C GLU A 42 6.63 -13.23 -1.32
N GLU A 43 7.37 -13.11 -2.43
CA GLU A 43 7.98 -11.84 -2.80
C GLU A 43 6.78 -10.90 -2.94
N ASN A 44 6.47 -10.18 -1.86
CA ASN A 44 5.44 -9.17 -1.87
C ASN A 44 5.80 -8.21 -3.00
N GLU A 45 5.02 -8.26 -4.08
CA GLU A 45 5.16 -7.36 -5.21
C GLU A 45 5.22 -5.92 -4.67
N LEU A 46 6.16 -5.12 -5.17
CA LEU A 46 6.35 -3.76 -4.69
C LEU A 46 5.60 -2.79 -5.60
N LEU A 47 4.75 -1.94 -5.01
CA LEU A 47 4.17 -0.79 -5.69
C LEU A 47 5.23 0.27 -6.00
N TYR A 48 6.17 0.46 -5.06
CA TYR A 48 7.20 1.48 -5.16
C TYR A 48 8.42 1.13 -4.31
N VAL A 49 9.61 1.54 -4.77
CA VAL A 49 10.86 1.40 -4.02
C VAL A 49 11.81 2.55 -4.32
N ASN A 50 12.44 3.07 -3.27
CA ASN A 50 13.57 3.98 -3.35
C ASN A 50 14.59 3.62 -2.27
N GLU A 51 15.62 2.90 -2.70
CA GLU A 51 16.68 2.38 -1.82
C GLU A 51 17.50 3.51 -1.18
N ALA A 52 17.69 4.64 -1.86
CA ALA A 52 18.48 5.76 -1.35
C ALA A 52 17.85 6.41 -0.11
N TYR A 53 16.52 6.37 -0.01
CA TYR A 53 15.77 6.84 1.16
C TYR A 53 15.26 5.70 2.05
N GLY A 54 15.57 4.45 1.69
CA GLY A 54 15.13 3.26 2.41
C GLY A 54 13.62 3.13 2.47
N ILE A 55 12.90 3.57 1.43
CA ILE A 55 11.44 3.48 1.36
C ILE A 55 11.06 2.38 0.38
N SER A 56 10.17 1.49 0.79
CA SER A 56 9.45 0.58 -0.09
C SER A 56 7.99 0.52 0.32
N ILE A 57 7.14 0.35 -0.67
CA ILE A 57 5.70 0.24 -0.50
C ILE A 57 5.29 -1.06 -1.17
N ALA A 58 4.81 -2.01 -0.39
CA ALA A 58 4.27 -3.25 -0.92
C ALA A 58 2.97 -2.98 -1.69
N GLN A 59 2.69 -3.79 -2.70
CA GLN A 59 1.46 -3.72 -3.48
C GLN A 59 0.26 -3.85 -2.55
N ASN A 60 -0.58 -2.82 -2.54
CA ASN A 60 -1.71 -2.74 -1.64
C ASN A 60 -2.87 -2.04 -2.34
N ALA A 61 -4.06 -2.67 -2.35
CA ALA A 61 -5.22 -2.17 -3.09
C ALA A 61 -4.88 -1.78 -4.55
N ASP A 62 -5.72 -0.90 -5.14
CA ASP A 62 -5.53 -0.36 -6.49
C ASP A 62 -4.72 0.96 -6.47
N TRP A 63 -3.78 1.11 -5.52
CA TRP A 63 -2.93 2.29 -5.47
C TRP A 63 -2.00 2.31 -6.69
N THR A 64 -1.82 3.50 -7.26
CA THR A 64 -0.99 3.72 -8.44
C THR A 64 0.09 4.74 -8.12
N PHE A 65 1.31 4.50 -8.58
CA PHE A 65 2.39 5.48 -8.52
C PHE A 65 2.17 6.58 -9.57
N GLU A 66 2.20 7.83 -9.13
CA GLU A 66 2.00 8.99 -10.01
C GLU A 66 3.32 9.70 -10.32
N SER A 67 4.09 10.04 -9.29
CA SER A 67 5.33 10.79 -9.47
C SER A 67 6.29 10.69 -8.29
N GLU A 68 7.56 10.98 -8.59
CA GLU A 68 8.63 11.15 -7.62
C GLU A 68 9.36 12.46 -7.92
N VAL A 69 9.66 13.22 -6.86
CA VAL A 69 10.56 14.38 -6.93
C VAL A 69 11.60 14.27 -5.82
N VAL A 70 12.86 14.22 -6.22
CA VAL A 70 14.01 14.24 -5.32
C VAL A 70 14.72 15.59 -5.43
N SER A 71 14.81 16.31 -4.31
CA SER A 71 15.61 17.53 -4.19
C SER A 71 16.43 17.50 -2.90
N ALA A 72 16.07 18.29 -1.89
CA ALA A 72 16.60 18.16 -0.52
C ALA A 72 15.92 17.00 0.25
N ASN A 73 14.69 16.69 -0.14
CA ASN A 73 13.86 15.62 0.38
C ASN A 73 13.26 14.82 -0.77
N LEU A 74 12.88 13.58 -0.49
CA LEU A 74 12.06 12.75 -1.37
C LEU A 74 10.60 13.16 -1.20
N ASN A 75 9.85 13.23 -2.30
CA ASN A 75 8.41 13.33 -2.32
C ASN A 75 7.86 12.34 -3.34
N VAL A 76 7.00 11.44 -2.89
CA VAL A 76 6.34 10.42 -3.70
C VAL A 76 4.85 10.70 -3.68
N VAL A 77 4.22 10.71 -4.85
CA VAL A 77 2.76 10.84 -4.97
C VAL A 77 2.19 9.51 -5.45
N LEU A 78 1.22 9.01 -4.71
CA LEU A 78 0.40 7.86 -5.07
C LEU A 78 -1.06 8.29 -5.18
N SER A 79 -1.83 7.62 -6.02
CA SER A 79 -3.27 7.86 -6.15
C SER A 79 -4.09 6.58 -6.01
N HIS A 80 -5.32 6.71 -5.53
CA HIS A 80 -6.34 5.68 -5.53
C HIS A 80 -7.72 6.33 -5.65
N ASN A 81 -8.33 6.27 -6.85
CA ASN A 81 -9.55 7.02 -7.17
C ASN A 81 -9.39 8.53 -6.94
N LYS A 82 -10.08 9.10 -5.96
CA LYS A 82 -9.99 10.53 -5.57
C LYS A 82 -9.25 10.74 -4.25
N LEU A 83 -8.53 9.72 -3.79
CA LEU A 83 -7.60 9.80 -2.68
C LEU A 83 -6.19 9.94 -3.25
N GLU A 84 -5.46 10.94 -2.79
CA GLU A 84 -4.03 11.11 -3.06
C GLU A 84 -3.25 10.87 -1.76
N ALA A 85 -2.08 10.26 -1.87
CA ALA A 85 -1.10 10.15 -0.81
C ALA A 85 0.21 10.81 -1.24
N ILE A 86 0.77 11.65 -0.37
CA ILE A 86 2.10 12.22 -0.53
C ILE A 86 2.97 11.66 0.59
N ILE A 87 4.06 10.99 0.23
CA ILE A 87 5.05 10.46 1.17
C ILE A 87 6.31 11.29 0.99
N SER A 88 6.64 12.07 2.02
CA SER A 88 7.76 12.99 2.01
C SER A 88 8.76 12.60 3.09
N THR A 89 10.06 12.75 2.80
CA THR A 89 11.10 12.65 3.84
C THR A 89 11.39 14.02 4.43
N VAL A 90 11.76 14.04 5.70
CA VAL A 90 12.29 15.22 6.40
C VAL A 90 13.49 14.80 7.24
N SER A 91 14.30 15.76 7.68
CA SER A 91 15.45 15.47 8.56
C SER A 91 15.00 14.89 9.90
N ALA A 92 15.77 13.97 10.48
CA ALA A 92 15.44 13.30 11.74
C ALA A 92 15.40 14.24 12.96
N ASP A 93 16.11 15.38 12.90
CA ASP A 93 16.12 16.42 13.94
C ASP A 93 14.85 17.27 13.97
N ARG A 94 14.01 17.19 12.93
CA ARG A 94 12.74 17.90 12.84
C ARG A 94 11.66 17.19 13.63
N THR A 95 11.06 17.91 14.56
CA THR A 95 9.95 17.42 15.37
C THR A 95 8.63 17.50 14.61
N PHE A 96 7.66 16.66 14.98
CA PHE A 96 6.33 16.76 14.39
C PHE A 96 5.64 18.10 14.71
N GLU A 97 5.92 18.71 15.87
CA GLU A 97 5.38 20.03 16.21
C GLU A 97 5.83 21.12 15.22
N GLU A 98 7.12 21.17 14.89
CA GLU A 98 7.64 22.13 13.90
C GLU A 98 6.97 21.93 12.54
N ILE A 99 6.81 20.67 12.13
CA ILE A 99 6.20 20.30 10.84
C ILE A 99 4.71 20.66 10.82
N LYS A 100 3.98 20.45 11.94
CA LYS A 100 2.58 20.86 12.06
C LYS A 100 2.41 22.37 11.89
N GLN A 101 3.30 23.18 12.44
CA GLN A 101 3.23 24.64 12.28
C GLN A 101 3.42 25.05 10.81
N GLU A 102 4.39 24.46 10.11
CA GLU A 102 4.60 24.72 8.68
C GLU A 102 3.38 24.29 7.85
N LEU A 103 2.83 23.09 8.11
CA LEU A 103 1.63 22.60 7.41
C LEU A 103 0.42 23.50 7.64
N LYS A 104 0.16 23.91 8.88
CA LYS A 104 -0.93 24.84 9.22
C LYS A 104 -0.75 26.20 8.54
N SER A 105 0.49 26.69 8.46
CA SER A 105 0.80 27.95 7.76
C SER A 105 0.60 27.84 6.25
N GLY A 106 0.86 26.68 5.64
CA GLY A 106 0.71 26.45 4.21
C GLY A 106 -0.71 26.11 3.76
N ALA A 107 -1.54 25.55 4.64
CA ALA A 107 -2.86 25.02 4.29
C ALA A 107 -3.96 26.07 4.06
N GLY A 108 -3.69 27.34 4.39
CA GLY A 108 -4.69 28.42 4.29
C GLY A 108 -5.78 28.32 5.36
N ASP A 109 -7.03 28.67 5.02
CA ASP A 109 -8.14 28.62 5.97
C ASP A 109 -8.69 27.19 6.12
N VAL A 110 -8.38 26.60 7.28
CA VAL A 110 -8.73 25.22 7.63
C VAL A 110 -9.47 25.13 8.95
N GLU A 111 -10.24 24.05 9.10
CA GLU A 111 -10.80 23.60 10.37
C GLU A 111 -10.03 22.36 10.81
N VAL A 112 -9.34 22.44 11.95
CA VAL A 112 -8.66 21.29 12.56
C VAL A 112 -9.74 20.36 13.14
N ILE A 113 -9.74 19.10 12.73
CA ILE A 113 -10.64 18.08 13.27
C ILE A 113 -10.00 17.38 14.47
N SER A 114 -8.73 16.99 14.37
CA SER A 114 -8.02 16.28 15.42
C SER A 114 -6.52 16.52 15.35
N GLU A 115 -5.89 16.52 16.51
CA GLU A 115 -4.44 16.70 16.65
C GLU A 115 -4.00 15.85 17.85
N GLU A 116 -3.48 14.67 17.57
CA GLU A 116 -3.21 13.64 18.57
C GLU A 116 -1.89 12.93 18.25
N GLY A 117 -0.94 12.99 19.18
CA GLY A 117 0.38 12.36 19.03
C GLY A 117 1.07 12.77 17.72
N HIS A 118 1.33 11.78 16.87
CA HIS A 118 1.98 11.93 15.56
C HIS A 118 1.00 12.08 14.39
N THR A 119 -0.22 12.54 14.68
CA THR A 119 -1.27 12.74 13.68
C THR A 119 -1.87 14.14 13.73
N LEU A 120 -2.20 14.66 12.56
CA LEU A 120 -2.94 15.92 12.39
C LEU A 120 -3.98 15.72 11.29
N SER A 121 -5.23 16.03 11.59
CA SER A 121 -6.29 16.03 10.59
C SER A 121 -7.01 17.37 10.54
N TYR A 122 -7.26 17.84 9.33
CA TYR A 122 -7.99 19.08 9.08
C TYR A 122 -8.77 19.00 7.78
N LYS A 123 -9.68 19.95 7.58
CA LYS A 123 -10.37 20.13 6.30
C LYS A 123 -10.34 21.59 5.89
N SER A 124 -10.28 21.85 4.58
CA SER A 124 -10.40 23.22 4.07
C SER A 124 -11.82 23.76 4.24
N LYS A 125 -11.97 25.08 4.44
CA LYS A 125 -13.29 25.73 4.56
C LYS A 125 -13.90 26.15 3.21
N LEU A 126 -13.45 25.53 2.12
CA LEU A 126 -13.97 25.78 0.78
C LEU A 126 -15.29 25.06 0.56
N LYS A 127 -16.08 25.52 -0.43
CA LYS A 127 -17.32 24.84 -0.84
C LYS A 127 -17.09 23.37 -1.18
N ASN A 128 -15.99 23.08 -1.87
CA ASN A 128 -15.50 21.73 -2.13
C ASN A 128 -14.37 21.45 -1.13
N ALA A 129 -14.75 21.17 0.12
CA ALA A 129 -13.80 20.91 1.18
C ALA A 129 -12.95 19.67 0.87
N VAL A 130 -11.64 19.78 1.07
CA VAL A 130 -10.70 18.67 1.04
C VAL A 130 -10.41 18.28 2.47
N ARG A 131 -10.53 16.98 2.76
CA ARG A 131 -10.11 16.39 4.02
C ARG A 131 -8.67 15.95 3.89
N THR A 132 -7.85 16.35 4.85
CA THR A 132 -6.43 16.03 4.89
C THR A 132 -6.09 15.37 6.21
N ASP A 133 -5.40 14.23 6.14
CA ASP A 133 -4.80 13.55 7.29
C ASP A 133 -3.29 13.47 7.10
N VAL A 134 -2.56 13.81 8.15
CA VAL A 134 -1.09 13.83 8.17
C VAL A 134 -0.61 12.88 9.26
N TYR A 135 0.34 12.03 8.90
CA TYR A 135 1.00 11.08 9.79
C TYR A 135 2.49 11.34 9.79
N PHE A 136 3.09 11.35 10.98
CA PHE A 136 4.52 11.40 11.18
C PHE A 136 5.02 10.03 11.64
N LYS A 137 6.07 9.52 11.00
CA LYS A 137 6.70 8.25 11.33
C LYS A 137 8.22 8.45 11.42
N GLU A 138 8.82 8.05 12.53
CA GLU A 138 10.27 7.92 12.62
C GLU A 138 10.73 6.80 11.68
N HIS A 139 11.77 7.06 10.88
CA HIS A 139 12.16 6.14 9.80
C HIS A 139 13.55 5.54 10.01
N ASN A 140 14.56 6.40 10.07
CA ASN A 140 15.94 6.00 10.35
C ASN A 140 16.69 7.15 11.02
N ASP A 141 17.97 6.92 11.34
CA ASP A 141 18.82 7.88 12.06
C ASP A 141 18.94 9.26 11.41
N SER A 142 18.64 9.38 10.11
CA SER A 142 18.81 10.61 9.34
C SER A 142 17.51 11.24 8.85
N LYS A 143 16.41 10.48 8.80
CA LYS A 143 15.16 10.92 8.20
C LYS A 143 13.94 10.45 8.99
N ASN A 144 12.88 11.27 8.94
CA ASN A 144 11.51 10.89 9.31
C ASN A 144 10.62 10.94 8.06
N LEU A 145 9.47 10.27 8.10
CA LEU A 145 8.44 10.34 7.06
C LEU A 145 7.28 11.23 7.48
N ILE A 146 6.79 12.01 6.52
CA ILE A 146 5.51 12.69 6.55
C ILE A 146 4.63 12.07 5.48
N ILE A 147 3.50 11.53 5.90
CA ILE A 147 2.55 10.86 5.00
C ILE A 147 1.26 11.66 5.05
N ILE A 148 0.90 12.28 3.92
CA ILE A 148 -0.26 13.16 3.79
C ILE A 148 -1.28 12.49 2.88
N PHE A 149 -2.49 12.30 3.37
CA PHE A 149 -3.62 11.84 2.58
C PHE A 149 -4.56 13.00 2.31
N MET A 150 -5.03 13.12 1.07
CA MET A 150 -5.98 14.15 0.66
C MET A 150 -7.13 13.52 -0.11
N SER A 151 -8.36 13.85 0.27
CA SER A 151 -9.55 13.43 -0.47
C SER A 151 -10.64 14.50 -0.40
N PRO A 152 -11.58 14.55 -1.36
CA PRO A 152 -12.82 15.28 -1.17
C PRO A 152 -13.48 14.86 0.14
N ASN A 153 -13.94 15.83 0.95
CA ASN A 153 -14.56 15.55 2.25
C ASN A 153 -15.79 14.63 2.12
N SER A 154 -16.53 14.72 1.01
CA SER A 154 -17.67 13.86 0.69
C SER A 154 -17.32 12.38 0.52
N GLU A 155 -16.05 12.05 0.26
CA GLU A 155 -15.59 10.70 -0.05
C GLU A 155 -14.68 10.11 1.03
N TYR A 156 -14.27 10.94 2.00
CA TYR A 156 -13.28 10.58 3.00
C TYR A 156 -13.63 9.32 3.81
N GLU A 157 -14.90 9.15 4.21
CA GLU A 157 -15.31 7.97 4.98
C GLU A 157 -15.10 6.66 4.18
N GLN A 158 -15.26 6.69 2.86
CA GLN A 158 -15.00 5.55 1.98
C GLN A 158 -13.50 5.35 1.73
N ALA A 159 -12.70 6.41 1.85
CA ALA A 159 -11.25 6.38 1.67
C ALA A 159 -10.51 5.80 2.88
N LYS A 160 -11.07 5.86 4.10
CA LYS A 160 -10.41 5.42 5.35
C LYS A 160 -9.78 4.02 5.29
N PRO A 161 -10.43 2.98 4.73
CA PRO A 161 -9.80 1.66 4.62
C PRO A 161 -8.52 1.68 3.78
N ASN A 162 -8.49 2.48 2.71
CA ASN A 162 -7.33 2.59 1.81
C ASN A 162 -6.20 3.40 2.42
N ILE A 163 -6.52 4.42 3.23
CA ILE A 163 -5.54 5.15 4.06
C ILE A 163 -4.84 4.19 5.01
N LYS A 164 -5.62 3.42 5.79
CA LYS A 164 -5.09 2.42 6.73
C LYS A 164 -4.29 1.33 6.03
N SER A 165 -4.78 0.87 4.88
CA SER A 165 -4.07 -0.11 4.05
C SER A 165 -2.69 0.44 3.68
N LEU A 166 -2.61 1.62 3.06
CA LEU A 166 -1.32 2.17 2.62
C LEU A 166 -0.34 2.37 3.79
N LEU A 167 -0.80 2.92 4.91
CA LEU A 167 0.04 3.11 6.11
C LEU A 167 0.71 1.82 6.59
N ASN A 168 0.01 0.69 6.50
CA ASN A 168 0.54 -0.61 6.93
C ASN A 168 1.51 -1.25 5.93
N HIS A 169 1.61 -0.73 4.71
CA HIS A 169 2.47 -1.27 3.64
C HIS A 169 3.71 -0.39 3.37
N ILE A 170 3.85 0.72 4.09
CA ILE A 170 5.05 1.57 4.05
C ILE A 170 6.04 1.04 5.11
N ASN A 171 7.23 0.64 4.65
CA ASN A 171 8.29 0.18 5.55
C ASN A 171 8.89 1.32 6.39
#